data_AF-A0A3A9JLC5-F1
#
_entry.id   AF-A0A3A9JLC5-F1
#
_cell.length_a   1.000
_cell.length_b   1.000
_cell.length_c   1.000
_cell.angle_alpha   90.00
_cell.angle_beta   90.00
_cell.angle_gamma   90.00
#
_symmetry.space_group_name_H-M   'P 1'
#
loop_
_entity.id
_entity.type
_entity.pdbx_description
1 polymer ?
#
loop_
_entity_poly.entity_id
_entity_poly.type
_entity_poly.pdbx_seq_one_letter_code
_entity_poly.pdbx_strand_id
1 'polypeptide(L)'
;MKAPRLDPACRTRHPWRPGIARHLLRRAPPCSGAALRRTPLTTTAAGVAASERRRPAAAHGAPRDKAAPAQGKRQQNNARIRHALFDAAARVVGEFGYAEASIARITEAAGVAQGTFYNYFASRQDLLNQLLPKLGEEMLAYIAAEVQGISGEVEREERRFAAFFGFLEQRPAFFRILNEAELFAPQGFRQHFENIAESYLAALRHAHARGGLPGFAEEELEPLVFLLMAMRSYTSMRYAYTDGGQARRPPDALWRAYAKLLRHGLSGAAPGPKKRQER
;
A
#
# COMPACT_ATOMS: atom_id res chain seq x y z
N MET A 1 -57.86 23.95 11.61
CA MET A 1 -56.52 24.57 11.60
C MET A 1 -55.61 23.73 10.71
N LYS A 2 -55.06 24.31 9.64
CA LYS A 2 -54.26 23.62 8.61
C LYS A 2 -52.79 23.52 9.05
N ALA A 3 -52.20 22.33 8.96
CA ALA A 3 -50.75 22.12 9.08
C ALA A 3 -50.00 22.74 7.88
N PRO A 4 -48.79 23.30 8.06
CA PRO A 4 -48.04 23.90 6.98
C PRO A 4 -47.43 22.83 6.05
N ARG A 5 -47.53 23.07 4.75
CA ARG A 5 -46.94 22.23 3.68
C ARG A 5 -45.42 22.47 3.64
N LEU A 6 -44.65 21.39 3.71
CA LEU A 6 -43.20 21.43 3.48
C LEU A 6 -42.90 21.53 1.97
N ASP A 7 -41.90 22.35 1.66
CA ASP A 7 -41.35 22.67 0.33
C ASP A 7 -40.72 21.44 -0.35
N PRO A 8 -41.05 21.10 -1.61
CA PRO A 8 -40.51 19.94 -2.31
C PRO A 8 -39.05 20.06 -2.78
N ALA A 9 -38.35 21.17 -2.50
CA ALA A 9 -36.97 21.39 -2.98
C ALA A 9 -35.84 20.74 -2.16
N CYS A 10 -36.11 20.16 -0.98
CA CYS A 10 -35.06 19.57 -0.14
C CYS A 10 -34.93 18.04 -0.36
N ARG A 11 -34.51 17.62 -1.56
CA ARG A 11 -33.97 16.27 -1.78
C ARG A 11 -32.49 16.28 -1.47
N THR A 12 -32.15 15.86 -0.25
CA THR A 12 -30.78 15.49 0.10
C THR A 12 -30.30 14.37 -0.83
N ARG A 13 -29.26 14.67 -1.62
CA ARG A 13 -28.47 13.65 -2.33
C ARG A 13 -27.72 12.84 -1.29
N HIS A 14 -28.32 11.76 -0.80
CA HIS A 14 -27.62 10.73 -0.05
C HIS A 14 -26.74 9.91 -1.02
N PRO A 15 -25.41 9.80 -0.78
CA PRO A 15 -24.48 9.20 -1.73
C PRO A 15 -24.46 7.66 -1.73
N TRP A 16 -25.34 6.99 -0.98
CA TRP A 16 -25.31 5.54 -0.81
C TRP A 16 -26.66 4.90 -1.12
N ARG A 17 -26.84 4.50 -2.38
CA ARG A 17 -27.78 3.44 -2.77
C ARG A 17 -27.00 2.33 -3.48
N PRO A 18 -26.93 1.11 -2.94
CA PRO A 18 -26.37 -0.03 -3.65
C PRO A 18 -27.48 -0.66 -4.51
N GLY A 19 -27.33 -0.66 -5.84
CA GLY A 19 -28.27 -1.35 -6.71
C GLY A 19 -28.09 -1.10 -8.19
N ILE A 20 -27.86 -2.20 -8.91
CA ILE A 20 -28.06 -2.43 -10.35
C ILE A 20 -26.82 -2.22 -11.24
N ALA A 21 -26.14 -3.33 -11.53
CA ALA A 21 -25.58 -3.58 -12.86
C ALA A 21 -25.72 -5.09 -13.19
N ARG A 22 -26.97 -5.54 -13.35
CA ARG A 22 -27.26 -6.66 -14.25
C ARG A 22 -27.30 -6.07 -15.65
N HIS A 23 -26.38 -6.53 -16.49
CA HIS A 23 -26.35 -6.53 -17.96
C HIS A 23 -24.93 -6.22 -18.40
N LEU A 24 -24.20 -7.26 -18.76
CA LEU A 24 -23.46 -7.41 -20.02
C LEU A 24 -22.58 -8.66 -19.94
N LEU A 25 -23.25 -9.82 -19.91
CA LEU A 25 -22.69 -11.05 -20.46
C LEU A 25 -23.03 -11.07 -21.95
N ARG A 26 -22.04 -11.49 -22.76
CA ARG A 26 -22.07 -11.94 -24.18
C ARG A 26 -21.45 -10.96 -25.19
N ARG A 27 -20.20 -11.23 -25.61
CA ARG A 27 -19.87 -12.09 -26.78
C ARG A 27 -18.38 -11.95 -27.17
N ALA A 28 -17.75 -13.10 -27.40
CA ALA A 28 -16.62 -13.34 -28.31
C ALA A 28 -16.94 -14.64 -29.07
N PRO A 29 -16.19 -15.09 -30.10
CA PRO A 29 -15.53 -14.41 -31.24
C PRO A 29 -16.09 -15.00 -32.58
N PRO A 30 -15.39 -15.03 -33.74
CA PRO A 30 -14.39 -16.09 -33.95
C PRO A 30 -13.16 -15.73 -34.82
N CYS A 31 -12.17 -16.62 -34.73
CA CYS A 31 -10.96 -16.76 -35.54
C CYS A 31 -11.21 -16.96 -37.06
N SER A 32 -10.25 -16.55 -37.88
CA SER A 32 -9.83 -17.20 -39.14
C SER A 32 -8.48 -16.54 -39.52
N GLY A 33 -7.37 -17.23 -39.81
CA GLY A 33 -7.21 -18.40 -40.64
C GLY A 33 -6.66 -17.96 -41.99
N ALA A 34 -5.33 -17.92 -42.17
CA ALA A 34 -4.71 -17.85 -43.49
C ALA A 34 -3.31 -18.48 -43.47
N ALA A 35 -3.23 -19.60 -44.19
CA ALA A 35 -2.03 -20.38 -44.48
C ALA A 35 -1.46 -19.99 -45.85
N LEU A 36 -0.35 -20.68 -46.20
CA LEU A 36 0.24 -20.90 -47.55
C LEU A 36 1.28 -19.86 -47.98
N ARG A 37 2.35 -20.16 -48.72
CA ARG A 37 3.24 -21.32 -49.02
C ARG A 37 4.13 -20.84 -50.20
N ARG A 38 5.26 -21.53 -50.42
CA ARG A 38 6.07 -21.67 -51.69
C ARG A 38 7.09 -20.55 -52.02
N THR A 39 8.42 -20.77 -51.84
CA THR A 39 9.45 -21.46 -52.69
C THR A 39 9.83 -20.69 -53.96
N PRO A 40 10.96 -20.99 -54.66
CA PRO A 40 12.35 -21.24 -54.25
C PRO A 40 13.35 -20.45 -55.13
N LEU A 41 14.66 -20.48 -54.85
CA LEU A 41 15.69 -20.26 -55.89
C LEU A 41 16.91 -21.17 -55.67
N THR A 42 17.28 -21.84 -56.77
CA THR A 42 18.47 -22.63 -57.10
C THR A 42 19.73 -21.72 -57.13
N THR A 43 21.01 -22.12 -57.12
CA THR A 43 21.75 -23.05 -57.99
C THR A 43 23.22 -23.12 -57.49
N THR A 44 23.72 -24.33 -57.25
CA THR A 44 25.00 -24.98 -57.68
C THR A 44 26.30 -24.19 -57.95
N ALA A 45 27.42 -24.63 -57.33
CA ALA A 45 28.74 -25.01 -57.93
C ALA A 45 29.82 -25.22 -56.82
N ALA A 46 30.30 -26.44 -56.58
CA ALA A 46 31.52 -27.09 -57.12
C ALA A 46 32.84 -26.64 -56.44
N GLY A 47 33.41 -27.45 -55.53
CA GLY A 47 34.71 -28.17 -55.72
C GLY A 47 35.83 -27.46 -54.93
N VAL A 48 36.93 -28.02 -54.41
CA VAL A 48 37.67 -29.29 -54.55
C VAL A 48 38.67 -29.38 -53.36
N ALA A 49 39.11 -30.61 -53.04
CA ALA A 49 40.38 -31.02 -52.41
C ALA A 49 40.56 -31.05 -50.88
N ALA A 50 41.04 -32.23 -50.47
CA ALA A 50 41.42 -32.72 -49.16
C ALA A 50 42.81 -32.27 -48.70
N SER A 51 43.07 -32.36 -47.39
CA SER A 51 44.37 -32.76 -46.83
C SER A 51 44.29 -32.90 -45.31
N GLU A 52 44.31 -34.14 -44.82
CA GLU A 52 44.62 -34.49 -43.44
C GLU A 52 46.05 -34.05 -43.06
N ARG A 53 46.23 -33.48 -41.86
CA ARG A 53 47.11 -34.07 -40.83
C ARG A 53 47.19 -33.27 -39.51
N ARG A 54 47.29 -34.08 -38.45
CA ARG A 54 47.92 -33.85 -37.12
C ARG A 54 47.12 -33.13 -36.02
N ARG A 55 46.57 -33.99 -35.14
CA ARG A 55 46.47 -33.75 -33.68
C ARG A 55 47.84 -33.41 -33.09
N PRO A 56 47.87 -32.58 -32.03
CA PRO A 56 48.71 -32.89 -30.88
C PRO A 56 47.87 -33.08 -29.62
N ALA A 57 48.52 -33.76 -28.69
CA ALA A 57 48.00 -34.36 -27.48
C ALA A 57 47.70 -33.34 -26.37
N ALA A 58 47.00 -33.86 -25.35
CA ALA A 58 46.59 -33.25 -24.11
C ALA A 58 47.66 -32.39 -23.43
N ALA A 59 47.24 -31.21 -22.99
CA ALA A 59 47.84 -30.49 -21.86
C ALA A 59 46.76 -30.33 -20.79
N HIS A 60 46.96 -31.01 -19.66
CA HIS A 60 46.23 -30.79 -18.42
C HIS A 60 46.50 -29.35 -17.95
N GLY A 61 45.44 -28.53 -17.85
CA GLY A 61 45.53 -27.14 -17.44
C GLY A 61 44.32 -26.72 -16.62
N ALA A 62 44.50 -26.78 -15.30
CA ALA A 62 43.79 -26.07 -14.22
C ALA A 62 42.26 -26.27 -14.06
N PRO A 63 41.77 -26.46 -12.81
CA PRO A 63 40.35 -26.45 -12.53
C PRO A 63 39.77 -25.07 -12.87
N ARG A 64 38.73 -25.05 -13.71
CA ARG A 64 37.91 -23.85 -13.93
C ARG A 64 37.06 -23.59 -12.68
N ASP A 65 37.66 -22.98 -11.67
CA ASP A 65 36.93 -22.35 -10.57
C ASP A 65 36.24 -21.09 -11.05
N LYS A 66 35.08 -21.21 -11.72
CA LYS A 66 34.12 -20.11 -11.92
C LYS A 66 32.68 -20.63 -11.95
N ALA A 67 32.19 -21.11 -10.82
CA ALA A 67 30.77 -21.38 -10.59
C ALA A 67 30.22 -20.56 -9.42
N ALA A 68 30.33 -19.22 -9.49
CA ALA A 68 29.71 -18.31 -8.51
C ALA A 68 29.29 -16.89 -8.99
N PRO A 69 28.75 -16.67 -10.22
CA PRO A 69 28.00 -15.43 -10.52
C PRO A 69 26.54 -15.64 -10.95
N ALA A 70 26.11 -16.87 -11.28
CA ALA A 70 24.78 -17.14 -11.81
C ALA A 70 23.67 -17.14 -10.72
N GLN A 71 24.00 -17.56 -9.50
CA GLN A 71 23.05 -17.62 -8.39
C GLN A 71 22.64 -16.22 -7.90
N GLY A 72 23.59 -15.29 -7.79
CA GLY A 72 23.30 -13.89 -7.40
C GLY A 72 22.43 -13.14 -8.42
N LYS A 73 22.71 -13.30 -9.72
CA LYS A 73 21.89 -12.68 -10.79
C LYS A 73 20.46 -13.23 -10.81
N ARG A 74 20.29 -14.54 -10.59
CA ARG A 74 18.96 -15.18 -10.52
C ARG A 74 18.17 -14.69 -9.31
N GLN A 75 18.81 -14.58 -8.14
CA GLN A 75 18.16 -14.11 -6.92
C GLN A 75 17.74 -12.64 -7.02
N GLN A 76 18.60 -11.77 -7.59
CA GLN A 76 18.27 -10.37 -7.84
C GLN A 76 17.10 -10.23 -8.83
N ASN A 77 17.08 -11.03 -9.90
CA ASN A 77 15.98 -11.02 -10.86
C ASN A 77 14.66 -11.49 -10.21
N ASN A 78 14.72 -12.52 -9.37
CA ASN A 78 13.55 -13.00 -8.62
C ASN A 78 13.00 -11.93 -7.68
N ALA A 79 13.86 -11.24 -6.93
CA ALA A 79 13.44 -10.16 -6.04
C ALA A 79 12.81 -9.00 -6.83
N ARG A 80 13.40 -8.64 -7.98
CA ARG A 80 12.89 -7.58 -8.86
C ARG A 80 11.49 -7.91 -9.39
N ILE A 81 11.27 -9.14 -9.88
CA ILE A 81 9.95 -9.54 -10.41
C ILE A 81 8.92 -9.61 -9.29
N ARG A 82 9.28 -10.16 -8.12
CA ARG A 82 8.40 -10.18 -6.96
C ARG A 82 7.98 -8.75 -6.55
N HIS A 83 8.92 -7.81 -6.54
CA HIS A 83 8.64 -6.40 -6.27
C HIS A 83 7.72 -5.77 -7.34
N ALA A 84 7.99 -6.03 -8.62
CA ALA A 84 7.16 -5.50 -9.72
C ALA A 84 5.72 -6.00 -9.65
N LEU A 85 5.51 -7.28 -9.32
CA LEU A 85 4.17 -7.85 -9.07
C LEU A 85 3.49 -7.20 -7.88
N PHE A 86 4.23 -6.92 -6.81
CA PHE A 86 3.71 -6.28 -5.61
C PHE A 86 3.27 -4.82 -5.88
N ASP A 87 4.12 -4.03 -6.53
CA ASP A 87 3.80 -2.66 -6.94
C ASP A 87 2.62 -2.61 -7.91
N ALA A 88 2.55 -3.56 -8.85
CA ALA A 88 1.42 -3.68 -9.75
C ALA A 88 0.13 -4.01 -8.99
N ALA A 89 0.19 -4.89 -8.00
CA ALA A 89 -0.96 -5.19 -7.14
C ALA A 89 -1.43 -3.97 -6.36
N ALA A 90 -0.50 -3.20 -5.77
CA ALA A 90 -0.83 -1.96 -5.07
C ALA A 90 -1.55 -0.95 -5.99
N ARG A 91 -1.04 -0.76 -7.21
CA ARG A 91 -1.66 0.12 -8.21
C ARG A 91 -3.05 -0.37 -8.63
N VAL A 92 -3.17 -1.65 -8.98
CA VAL A 92 -4.44 -2.26 -9.42
C VAL A 92 -5.49 -2.20 -8.31
N VAL A 93 -5.14 -2.49 -7.06
CA VAL A 93 -6.08 -2.37 -5.93
C VAL A 93 -6.43 -0.90 -5.67
N GLY A 94 -5.47 0.02 -5.77
CA GLY A 94 -5.75 1.45 -5.65
C GLY A 94 -6.76 1.96 -6.69
N GLU A 95 -6.64 1.50 -7.94
CA GLU A 95 -7.47 1.95 -9.05
C GLU A 95 -8.82 1.22 -9.11
N PHE A 96 -8.83 -0.10 -8.98
CA PHE A 96 -10.01 -0.93 -9.22
C PHE A 96 -10.63 -1.49 -7.93
N GLY A 97 -9.92 -1.44 -6.81
CA GLY A 97 -10.33 -2.06 -5.55
C GLY A 97 -9.94 -3.53 -5.46
N TYR A 98 -10.10 -4.12 -4.28
CA TYR A 98 -9.73 -5.51 -4.04
C TYR A 98 -10.54 -6.48 -4.90
N ALA A 99 -11.85 -6.27 -5.00
CA ALA A 99 -12.78 -7.15 -5.72
C ALA A 99 -12.33 -7.38 -7.18
N GLU A 100 -11.92 -6.30 -7.84
CA GLU A 100 -11.55 -6.30 -9.25
C GLU A 100 -10.05 -6.56 -9.51
N ALA A 101 -9.22 -6.67 -8.48
CA ALA A 101 -7.78 -6.89 -8.64
C ALA A 101 -7.41 -8.33 -9.05
N SER A 102 -7.62 -8.70 -10.31
CA SER A 102 -7.35 -10.05 -10.84
C SER A 102 -5.85 -10.30 -11.12
N ILE A 103 -5.42 -11.57 -11.12
CA ILE A 103 -4.05 -11.96 -11.49
C ILE A 103 -3.71 -11.46 -12.91
N ALA A 104 -4.68 -11.47 -13.82
CA ALA A 104 -4.52 -10.95 -15.17
C ALA A 104 -4.15 -9.46 -15.16
N ARG A 105 -4.92 -8.61 -14.47
CA ARG A 105 -4.64 -7.17 -14.37
C ARG A 105 -3.30 -6.90 -13.69
N ILE A 106 -2.98 -7.66 -12.63
CA ILE A 106 -1.73 -7.50 -11.89
C ILE A 106 -0.52 -7.84 -12.76
N THR A 107 -0.56 -8.97 -13.47
CA THR A 107 0.54 -9.43 -14.31
C THR A 107 0.73 -8.57 -15.55
N GLU A 108 -0.38 -8.09 -16.14
CA GLU A 108 -0.38 -7.09 -17.20
C GLU A 108 0.28 -5.77 -16.73
N ALA A 109 -0.15 -5.23 -15.59
CA ALA A 109 0.42 -4.01 -15.02
C ALA A 109 1.89 -4.17 -14.58
N ALA A 110 2.33 -5.38 -14.28
CA ALA A 110 3.73 -5.72 -13.98
C ALA A 110 4.57 -6.02 -15.23
N GLY A 111 3.96 -6.15 -16.41
CA GLY A 111 4.66 -6.50 -17.65
C GLY A 111 5.23 -7.93 -17.66
N VAL A 112 4.58 -8.88 -16.99
CA VAL A 112 5.01 -10.29 -16.92
C VAL A 112 3.91 -11.24 -17.38
N ALA A 113 4.29 -12.45 -17.81
CA ALA A 113 3.32 -13.48 -18.17
C ALA A 113 2.55 -13.97 -16.94
N GLN A 114 1.28 -14.37 -17.10
CA GLN A 114 0.46 -14.86 -15.98
C GLN A 114 1.09 -16.05 -15.25
N GLY A 115 1.71 -16.99 -15.99
CA GLY A 115 2.40 -18.13 -15.38
C GLY A 115 3.57 -17.72 -14.46
N THR A 116 4.17 -16.55 -14.68
CA THR A 116 5.25 -16.02 -13.83
C THR A 116 4.74 -15.70 -12.42
N PHE A 117 3.47 -15.35 -12.24
CA PHE A 117 2.88 -15.03 -10.93
C PHE A 117 3.06 -16.16 -9.92
N TYR A 118 2.73 -17.39 -10.33
CA TYR A 118 2.74 -18.56 -9.46
C TYR A 118 4.14 -19.00 -9.03
N ASN A 119 5.20 -18.44 -9.62
CA ASN A 119 6.57 -18.63 -9.14
C ASN A 119 6.87 -17.83 -7.86
N TYR A 120 6.04 -16.83 -7.53
CA TYR A 120 6.29 -15.89 -6.43
C TYR A 120 5.20 -15.85 -5.38
N PHE A 121 3.94 -16.12 -5.75
CA PHE A 121 2.79 -16.07 -4.85
C PHE A 121 1.95 -17.33 -5.02
N ALA A 122 1.51 -17.90 -3.91
CA ALA A 122 0.73 -19.14 -3.93
C ALA A 122 -0.66 -18.92 -4.53
N SER A 123 -1.22 -17.73 -4.33
CA SER A 123 -2.52 -17.35 -4.86
C SER A 123 -2.66 -15.83 -4.96
N ARG A 124 -3.73 -15.37 -5.61
CA ARG A 124 -4.16 -13.97 -5.56
C ARG A 124 -4.36 -13.50 -4.11
N GLN A 125 -5.03 -14.32 -3.29
CA GLN A 125 -5.34 -13.95 -1.91
C GLN A 125 -4.08 -13.81 -1.06
N ASP A 126 -3.09 -14.68 -1.29
CA ASP A 126 -1.78 -14.63 -0.63
C ASP A 126 -1.08 -13.27 -0.86
N LEU A 127 -1.00 -12.83 -2.13
CA LEU A 127 -0.49 -11.50 -2.48
C LEU A 127 -1.29 -10.37 -1.79
N LEU A 128 -2.62 -10.44 -1.84
CA LEU A 128 -3.51 -9.40 -1.30
C LEU A 128 -3.40 -9.29 0.23
N ASN A 129 -3.22 -10.41 0.94
CA ASN A 129 -2.98 -10.44 2.38
C ASN A 129 -1.62 -9.83 2.75
N GLN A 130 -0.62 -9.90 1.87
CA GLN A 130 0.69 -9.28 2.10
C GLN A 130 0.71 -7.78 1.79
N LEU A 131 -0.27 -7.27 1.04
CA LEU A 131 -0.28 -5.92 0.50
C LEU A 131 -0.28 -4.82 1.57
N LEU A 132 -1.30 -4.82 2.43
CA LEU A 132 -1.49 -3.81 3.45
C LEU A 132 -0.41 -3.85 4.56
N PRO A 133 0.00 -5.01 5.10
CA PRO A 133 1.12 -5.08 6.05
C PRO A 133 2.39 -4.42 5.52
N LYS A 134 2.78 -4.74 4.28
CA LYS A 134 4.01 -4.20 3.69
C LYS A 134 3.96 -2.69 3.50
N LEU A 135 2.86 -2.17 2.96
CA LEU A 135 2.69 -0.72 2.81
C LEU A 135 2.60 -0.02 4.18
N GLY A 136 2.08 -0.72 5.19
CA GLY A 136 2.09 -0.26 6.57
C GLY A 136 3.51 -0.11 7.14
N GLU A 137 4.43 -1.04 6.83
CA GLU A 137 5.85 -0.91 7.18
C GLU A 137 6.48 0.33 6.52
N GLU A 138 6.19 0.57 5.24
CA GLU A 138 6.66 1.76 4.52
C GLU A 138 6.13 3.05 5.18
N MET A 139 4.85 3.06 5.55
CA MET A 139 4.22 4.17 6.27
C MET A 139 4.89 4.41 7.63
N LEU A 140 5.14 3.35 8.42
CA LEU A 140 5.81 3.46 9.72
C LEU A 140 7.22 4.00 9.56
N ALA A 141 7.98 3.53 8.58
CA ALA A 141 9.33 4.01 8.30
C ALA A 141 9.34 5.49 7.89
N TYR A 142 8.40 5.90 7.03
CA TYR A 142 8.23 7.29 6.63
C TYR A 142 7.93 8.20 7.84
N ILE A 143 6.95 7.80 8.66
CA ILE A 143 6.59 8.53 9.87
C ILE A 143 7.77 8.61 10.84
N ALA A 144 8.51 7.52 11.04
CA ALA A 144 9.67 7.47 11.94
C ALA A 144 10.75 8.48 11.52
N ALA A 145 11.01 8.61 10.21
CA ALA A 145 11.93 9.60 9.68
C ALA A 145 11.44 11.05 9.93
N GLU A 146 10.15 11.32 9.73
CA GLU A 146 9.58 12.66 9.88
C GLU A 146 9.55 13.17 11.34
N VAL A 147 9.53 12.26 12.32
CA VAL A 147 9.50 12.58 13.76
C VAL A 147 10.87 12.51 14.44
N GLN A 148 11.92 12.16 13.71
CA GLN A 148 13.27 12.06 14.24
C GLN A 148 13.76 13.44 14.74
N GLY A 149 14.39 13.47 15.91
CA GLY A 149 14.95 14.70 16.49
C GLY A 149 13.95 15.61 17.21
N ILE A 150 12.65 15.33 17.15
CA ILE A 150 11.64 16.10 17.89
C ILE A 150 11.74 15.74 19.39
N SER A 151 11.76 16.76 20.26
CA SER A 151 11.94 16.57 21.71
C SER A 151 10.63 16.51 22.49
N GLY A 152 9.57 17.19 22.07
CA GLY A 152 8.27 17.21 22.77
C GLY A 152 7.31 16.13 22.28
N GLU A 153 6.60 15.44 23.17
CA GLU A 153 5.70 14.35 22.77
C GLU A 153 4.43 14.84 22.07
N VAL A 154 3.89 15.99 22.48
CA VAL A 154 2.77 16.65 21.77
C VAL A 154 3.19 17.05 20.36
N GLU A 155 4.38 17.66 20.22
CA GLU A 155 4.91 18.07 18.92
C GLU A 155 5.23 16.85 18.02
N ARG A 156 5.78 15.78 18.62
CA ARG A 156 6.04 14.52 17.93
C ARG A 156 4.75 13.93 17.37
N GLU A 157 3.66 14.00 18.14
CA GLU A 157 2.37 13.49 17.70
C GLU A 157 1.70 14.39 16.65
N GLU A 158 1.77 15.72 16.79
CA GLU A 158 1.35 16.66 15.74
C GLU A 158 2.09 16.35 14.42
N ARG A 159 3.40 16.08 14.49
CA ARG A 159 4.21 15.71 13.33
C ARG A 159 3.85 14.33 12.77
N ARG A 160 3.62 13.33 13.62
CA ARG A 160 3.17 11.97 13.21
C ARG A 160 1.88 12.05 12.42
N PHE A 161 0.92 12.81 12.93
CA PHE A 161 -0.36 13.02 12.27
C PHE A 161 -0.19 13.69 10.91
N ALA A 162 0.61 14.76 10.82
CA ALA A 162 0.92 15.40 9.54
C ALA A 162 1.65 14.47 8.55
N ALA A 163 2.65 13.70 9.03
CA ALA A 163 3.40 12.74 8.23
C ALA A 163 2.50 11.65 7.63
N PHE A 164 1.47 11.22 8.35
CA PHE A 164 0.50 10.28 7.79
C PHE A 164 -0.23 10.84 6.57
N PHE A 165 -0.69 12.09 6.60
CA PHE A 165 -1.30 12.72 5.42
C PHE A 165 -0.28 12.89 4.29
N GLY A 166 0.96 13.27 4.61
CA GLY A 166 2.05 13.32 3.62
C GLY A 166 2.32 11.96 2.96
N PHE A 167 2.21 10.86 3.71
CA PHE A 167 2.32 9.52 3.17
C PHE A 167 1.15 9.18 2.23
N LEU A 168 -0.09 9.57 2.58
CA LEU A 168 -1.24 9.39 1.70
C LEU A 168 -1.11 10.18 0.39
N GLU A 169 -0.48 11.36 0.42
CA GLU A 169 -0.18 12.13 -0.79
C GLU A 169 0.86 11.41 -1.68
N GLN A 170 1.89 10.78 -1.08
CA GLN A 170 2.91 10.02 -1.83
C GLN A 170 2.42 8.65 -2.32
N ARG A 171 1.51 8.02 -1.57
CA ARG A 171 0.96 6.69 -1.86
C ARG A 171 -0.57 6.69 -1.82
N PRO A 172 -1.28 7.33 -2.77
CA PRO A 172 -2.74 7.46 -2.74
C PRO A 172 -3.49 6.12 -2.68
N ALA A 173 -2.94 5.08 -3.33
CA ALA A 173 -3.50 3.73 -3.31
C ALA A 173 -3.62 3.15 -1.89
N PHE A 174 -2.74 3.55 -0.96
CA PHE A 174 -2.74 3.04 0.41
C PHE A 174 -4.07 3.26 1.12
N PHE A 175 -4.71 4.41 0.93
CA PHE A 175 -5.96 4.71 1.62
C PHE A 175 -7.07 3.72 1.20
N ARG A 176 -7.26 3.50 -0.09
CA ARG A 176 -8.26 2.54 -0.57
C ARG A 176 -7.94 1.12 -0.12
N ILE A 177 -6.65 0.75 -0.18
CA ILE A 177 -6.17 -0.55 0.31
C ILE A 177 -6.54 -0.73 1.78
N LEU A 178 -6.24 0.25 2.64
CA LEU A 178 -6.55 0.22 4.07
C LEU A 178 -8.06 0.04 4.34
N ASN A 179 -8.92 0.76 3.63
CA ASN A 179 -10.37 0.77 3.91
C ASN A 179 -11.09 -0.48 3.39
N GLU A 180 -10.60 -1.11 2.32
CA GLU A 180 -11.22 -2.31 1.76
C GLU A 180 -10.63 -3.61 2.35
N ALA A 181 -9.41 -3.58 2.90
CA ALA A 181 -8.69 -4.76 3.34
C ALA A 181 -9.42 -5.58 4.42
N GLU A 182 -10.17 -4.95 5.33
CA GLU A 182 -10.88 -5.68 6.39
C GLU A 182 -11.86 -6.72 5.79
N LEU A 183 -12.55 -6.35 4.71
CA LEU A 183 -13.51 -7.22 4.04
C LEU A 183 -12.83 -8.23 3.10
N PHE A 184 -11.82 -7.80 2.33
CA PHE A 184 -11.27 -8.58 1.23
C PHE A 184 -9.94 -9.30 1.55
N ALA A 185 -9.23 -8.86 2.58
CA ALA A 185 -7.94 -9.40 3.00
C ALA A 185 -7.81 -9.37 4.55
N PRO A 186 -8.73 -10.01 5.29
CA PRO A 186 -8.85 -9.87 6.75
C PRO A 186 -7.60 -10.30 7.51
N GLN A 187 -6.85 -11.27 7.00
CA GLN A 187 -5.57 -11.67 7.59
C GLN A 187 -4.53 -10.56 7.47
N GLY A 188 -4.42 -9.95 6.29
CA GLY A 188 -3.52 -8.82 6.07
C GLY A 188 -3.93 -7.58 6.87
N PHE A 189 -5.23 -7.33 6.98
CA PHE A 189 -5.76 -6.26 7.81
C PHE A 189 -5.41 -6.45 9.28
N ARG A 190 -5.65 -7.65 9.84
CA ARG A 190 -5.31 -7.97 11.24
C ARG A 190 -3.83 -7.79 11.51
N GLN A 191 -2.97 -8.37 10.66
CA GLN A 191 -1.53 -8.24 10.82
C GLN A 191 -1.07 -6.78 10.75
N HIS A 192 -1.61 -6.01 9.80
CA HIS A 192 -1.32 -4.59 9.71
C HIS A 192 -1.72 -3.87 11.00
N PHE A 193 -2.95 -4.09 11.47
CA PHE A 193 -3.48 -3.45 12.67
C PHE A 193 -2.63 -3.76 13.92
N GLU A 194 -2.24 -5.02 14.11
CA GLU A 194 -1.33 -5.46 15.17
C GLU A 194 0.04 -4.77 15.06
N ASN A 195 0.66 -4.78 13.88
CA ASN A 195 1.96 -4.13 13.65
C ASN A 195 1.94 -2.63 13.98
N ILE A 196 0.87 -1.91 13.58
CA ILE A 196 0.72 -0.48 13.87
C ILE A 196 0.53 -0.27 15.37
N ALA A 197 -0.36 -1.04 16.01
CA ALA A 197 -0.66 -0.89 17.43
C ALA A 197 0.58 -1.16 18.30
N GLU A 198 1.31 -2.25 18.04
CA GLU A 198 2.52 -2.62 18.77
C GLU A 198 3.63 -1.57 18.61
N SER A 199 3.89 -1.14 17.38
CA SER A 199 4.91 -0.12 17.09
C SER A 199 4.61 1.20 17.82
N TYR A 200 3.35 1.60 17.83
CA TYR A 200 2.93 2.86 18.43
C TYR A 200 2.90 2.78 19.95
N LEU A 201 2.43 1.67 20.52
CA LEU A 201 2.46 1.41 21.95
C LEU A 201 3.89 1.38 22.47
N ALA A 202 4.82 0.74 21.76
CA ALA A 202 6.24 0.77 22.12
C ALA A 202 6.77 2.21 22.15
N ALA A 203 6.41 3.05 21.17
CA ALA A 203 6.80 4.45 21.15
C ALA A 203 6.22 5.24 22.33
N LEU A 204 4.94 5.05 22.68
CA LEU A 204 4.33 5.73 23.83
C LEU A 204 4.90 5.25 25.17
N ARG A 205 5.19 3.95 25.33
CA ARG A 205 5.88 3.42 26.52
C ARG A 205 7.25 4.06 26.71
N HIS A 206 8.03 4.17 25.63
CA HIS A 206 9.32 4.87 25.68
C HIS A 206 9.18 6.36 26.03
N ALA A 207 8.14 7.04 25.53
CA ALA A 207 7.84 8.43 25.88
C ALA A 207 7.43 8.57 27.36
N HIS A 208 6.54 7.70 27.83
CA HIS A 208 6.05 7.67 29.21
C HIS A 208 7.19 7.41 30.20
N ALA A 209 8.06 6.43 29.94
CA ALA A 209 9.21 6.11 30.78
C ALA A 209 10.22 7.27 30.94
N ARG A 210 10.24 8.22 30.00
CA ARG A 210 11.06 9.45 30.08
C ARG A 210 10.30 10.66 30.65
N GLY A 211 9.08 10.46 31.17
CA GLY A 211 8.24 11.52 31.72
C GLY A 211 7.56 12.42 30.67
N GLY A 212 7.51 11.99 29.40
CA GLY A 212 6.92 12.77 28.31
C GLY A 212 5.38 12.78 28.30
N LEU A 213 4.75 11.91 29.09
CA LEU A 213 3.29 11.74 29.22
C LEU A 213 2.88 11.72 30.71
N PRO A 214 3.09 12.82 31.46
CA PRO A 214 2.94 12.83 32.92
C PRO A 214 1.50 12.66 33.43
N GLY A 215 0.50 12.81 32.55
CA GLY A 215 -0.92 12.70 32.90
C GLY A 215 -1.59 11.38 32.52
N PHE A 216 -0.81 10.36 32.13
CA PHE A 216 -1.30 9.03 31.77
C PHE A 216 -0.61 7.98 32.62
N ALA A 217 -1.37 7.01 33.14
CA ALA A 217 -0.83 5.78 33.69
C ALA A 217 -0.41 4.81 32.56
N GLU A 218 0.43 3.82 32.87
CA GLU A 218 0.94 2.88 31.88
C GLU A 218 -0.20 2.05 31.23
N GLU A 219 -1.22 1.70 32.02
CA GLU A 219 -2.38 0.92 31.54
C GLU A 219 -3.26 1.72 30.57
N GLU A 220 -3.15 3.05 30.56
CA GLU A 220 -3.92 3.94 29.68
C GLU A 220 -3.28 4.12 28.30
N LEU A 221 -2.02 3.68 28.12
CA LEU A 221 -1.28 3.90 26.87
C LEU A 221 -1.83 3.12 25.69
N GLU A 222 -2.28 1.88 25.89
CA GLU A 222 -2.89 1.09 24.82
C GLU A 222 -4.23 1.67 24.36
N PRO A 223 -5.20 1.99 25.25
CA PRO A 223 -6.40 2.73 24.88
C PRO A 223 -6.08 4.04 24.15
N LEU A 224 -5.06 4.78 24.60
CA LEU A 224 -4.63 6.01 23.97
C LEU A 224 -4.14 5.80 22.53
N VAL A 225 -3.37 4.75 22.24
CA VAL A 225 -2.99 4.36 20.87
C VAL A 225 -4.23 4.20 19.99
N PHE A 226 -5.23 3.46 20.46
CA PHE A 226 -6.45 3.22 19.67
C PHE A 226 -7.27 4.50 19.44
N LEU A 227 -7.34 5.40 20.43
CA LEU A 227 -8.00 6.70 20.27
C LEU A 227 -7.28 7.56 19.21
N LEU A 228 -5.95 7.63 19.27
CA LEU A 228 -5.14 8.38 18.30
C LEU A 228 -5.25 7.78 16.89
N MET A 229 -5.20 6.45 16.78
CA MET A 229 -5.40 5.73 15.51
C MET A 229 -6.79 5.97 14.93
N ALA A 230 -7.85 5.92 15.75
CA ALA A 230 -9.21 6.17 15.31
C ALA A 230 -9.37 7.59 14.78
N MET A 231 -8.91 8.61 15.52
CA MET A 231 -8.96 10.00 15.07
C MET A 231 -8.26 10.20 13.73
N ARG A 232 -7.07 9.61 13.55
CA ARG A 232 -6.33 9.63 12.28
C ARG A 232 -7.08 8.95 11.14
N SER A 233 -7.66 7.77 11.38
CA SER A 233 -8.44 7.04 10.38
C SER A 233 -9.68 7.81 9.93
N TYR A 234 -10.52 8.27 10.88
CA TYR A 234 -11.75 8.98 10.53
C TYR A 234 -11.50 10.34 9.87
N THR A 235 -10.46 11.07 10.29
CA THR A 235 -10.11 12.35 9.66
C THR A 235 -9.55 12.16 8.26
N SER A 236 -8.70 11.15 8.02
CA SER A 236 -8.25 10.84 6.67
C SER A 236 -9.38 10.38 5.75
N MET A 237 -10.32 9.57 6.25
CA MET A 237 -11.51 9.20 5.50
C MET A 237 -12.36 10.39 5.08
N ARG A 238 -12.43 11.44 5.91
CA ARG A 238 -13.17 12.66 5.58
C ARG A 238 -12.41 13.60 4.65
N TYR A 239 -11.11 13.77 4.84
CA TYR A 239 -10.34 14.87 4.25
C TYR A 239 -9.30 14.45 3.22
N ALA A 240 -8.74 13.25 3.34
CA ALA A 240 -7.74 12.73 2.42
C ALA A 240 -8.35 11.95 1.25
N TYR A 241 -9.65 11.67 1.26
CA TYR A 241 -10.32 10.92 0.21
C TYR A 241 -11.48 11.71 -0.41
N THR A 242 -11.46 11.83 -1.73
CA THR A 242 -12.61 12.28 -2.52
C THR A 242 -13.10 11.14 -3.40
N ASP A 243 -14.36 11.19 -3.82
CA ASP A 243 -14.86 10.34 -4.90
C ASP A 243 -13.93 10.51 -6.12
N GLY A 244 -13.16 9.48 -6.46
CA GLY A 244 -12.10 9.53 -7.49
C GLY A 244 -10.67 9.31 -6.99
N GLY A 245 -10.44 9.11 -5.69
CA GLY A 245 -9.16 8.63 -5.15
C GLY A 245 -8.03 9.66 -5.09
N GLN A 246 -8.34 10.96 -5.19
CA GLN A 246 -7.34 12.02 -5.06
C GLN A 246 -7.18 12.46 -3.60
N ALA A 247 -5.93 12.55 -3.15
CA ALA A 247 -5.58 13.14 -1.87
C ALA A 247 -5.85 14.65 -1.91
N ARG A 248 -6.76 15.13 -1.06
CA ARG A 248 -6.95 16.57 -0.85
C ARG A 248 -6.19 16.99 0.40
N ARG A 249 -5.49 18.12 0.30
CA ARG A 249 -4.89 18.77 1.48
C ARG A 249 -5.99 19.07 2.52
N PRO A 250 -5.88 18.58 3.76
CA PRO A 250 -6.86 18.86 4.80
C PRO A 250 -6.95 20.36 5.12
N PRO A 251 -8.13 20.87 5.50
CA PRO A 251 -8.28 22.27 5.86
C PRO A 251 -7.48 22.61 7.12
N ASP A 252 -7.00 23.85 7.23
CA ASP A 252 -6.22 24.28 8.40
C ASP A 252 -6.98 24.16 9.73
N ALA A 253 -8.31 24.15 9.67
CA ALA A 253 -9.15 23.90 10.83
C ALA A 253 -8.91 22.52 11.45
N LEU A 254 -8.60 21.48 10.66
CA LEU A 254 -8.26 20.15 11.16
C LEU A 254 -7.00 20.21 12.02
N TRP A 255 -5.92 20.80 11.49
CA TRP A 255 -4.64 20.90 12.19
C TRP A 255 -4.79 21.67 13.51
N ARG A 256 -5.52 22.80 13.48
CA ARG A 256 -5.79 23.58 14.70
C ARG A 256 -6.61 22.80 15.73
N ALA A 257 -7.63 22.05 15.30
CA ALA A 257 -8.46 21.25 16.21
C ALA A 257 -7.65 20.12 16.83
N TYR A 258 -6.89 19.40 16.02
CA TYR A 258 -6.02 18.30 16.46
C TYR A 258 -4.95 18.80 17.44
N ALA A 259 -4.21 19.87 17.10
CA ALA A 259 -3.21 20.47 17.97
C ALA A 259 -3.81 20.93 19.33
N LYS A 260 -4.98 21.56 19.34
CA LYS A 260 -5.67 21.93 20.58
C LYS A 260 -6.03 20.71 21.42
N LEU A 261 -6.56 19.66 20.79
CA LEU A 261 -6.91 18.42 21.47
C LEU A 261 -5.67 17.77 22.10
N LEU A 262 -4.55 17.69 21.38
CA LEU A 262 -3.32 17.12 21.93
C LEU A 262 -2.76 17.98 23.06
N ARG A 263 -2.66 19.31 22.89
CA ARG A 263 -2.08 20.19 23.92
C ARG A 263 -2.85 20.17 25.23
N HIS A 264 -4.18 20.04 25.18
CA HIS A 264 -5.01 20.03 26.38
C HIS A 264 -5.36 18.62 26.87
N GLY A 265 -5.41 17.64 25.97
CA GLY A 265 -5.77 16.25 26.26
C GLY A 265 -4.58 15.36 26.57
N LEU A 266 -3.47 15.46 25.82
CA LEU A 266 -2.26 14.66 26.07
C LEU A 266 -1.38 15.21 27.20
N SER A 267 -1.52 16.49 27.56
CA SER A 267 -0.81 17.02 28.73
C SER A 267 -1.38 16.50 30.04
N GLY A 268 -2.62 15.99 30.04
CA GLY A 268 -3.36 15.54 31.22
C GLY A 268 -3.53 16.59 32.32
N ALA A 269 -3.18 17.85 32.04
CA ALA A 269 -3.37 18.94 32.97
C ALA A 269 -4.88 19.23 33.05
N ALA A 270 -5.48 19.00 34.22
CA ALA A 270 -6.82 19.48 34.50
C ALA A 270 -6.89 20.98 34.14
N PRO A 271 -7.99 21.46 33.51
CA PRO A 271 -8.15 22.89 33.29
C PRO A 271 -8.03 23.58 34.65
N GLY A 272 -6.96 24.37 34.84
CA GLY A 272 -6.72 25.08 36.09
C GLY A 272 -7.96 25.88 36.49
N PRO A 273 -8.25 26.03 37.79
CA PRO A 273 -9.48 26.67 38.25
C PRO A 273 -9.59 28.04 37.59
N LYS A 274 -10.69 28.27 36.85
CA LYS A 274 -11.01 29.59 36.30
C LYS A 274 -11.00 30.55 37.48
N LYS A 275 -10.04 31.48 37.53
CA LYS A 275 -10.08 32.59 38.48
C LYS A 275 -11.44 33.26 38.31
N ARG A 276 -12.32 33.06 39.28
CA ARG A 276 -13.60 33.75 39.35
C ARG A 276 -13.24 35.22 39.43
N GLN A 277 -13.48 35.97 38.36
CA GLN A 277 -13.39 37.42 38.42
C GLN A 277 -14.48 37.84 39.41
N GLU A 278 -14.07 38.16 40.63
CA GLU A 278 -14.91 38.81 41.62
C GLU A 278 -15.33 40.15 41.03
N ARG A 279 -16.66 40.31 40.94
CA ARG A 279 -17.34 41.53 40.56
C ARG A 279 -17.55 42.39 41.79
#